data_AF-A0A2D6XN67-F1
#
_entry.id   AF-A0A2D6XN67-F1
#
_cell.length_a   1.000
_cell.length_b   1.000
_cell.length_c   1.000
_cell.angle_alpha   90.00
_cell.angle_beta   90.00
_cell.angle_gamma   90.00
#
_symmetry.space_group_name_H-M   'P 1'
#
loop_
_entity.id
_entity.type
_entity.pdbx_description
1 polymer ?
#
loop_
_entity_poly.entity_id
_entity_poly.type
_entity_poly.pdbx_seq_one_letter_code
_entity_poly.pdbx_strand_id
1 'polypeptide(L)'
;MTILTGAQGGWPLSMFLDENGIPFTGGTYFPPIESHGRPGFNRVLENVSKVYSENREKIIFQKSQIELVFRELSKKTSVLKQDLEPFVERILTYLDNENGGFKGAPKFPQFYIFETIFYFYCKNKNRKFLTAVEKLLINISSKGIYDHLEGGIARYAIDDKWIVPHFEKMLYDNILYVNLLNQF
;
A
#
# COMPACT_ATOMS: atom_id res chain seq x y z
N MET A 1 6.15 11.21 -2.20
CA MET A 1 7.51 10.64 -2.29
C MET A 1 7.93 10.54 -3.75
N THR A 2 7.30 9.68 -4.56
CA THR A 2 7.67 9.52 -5.99
C THR A 2 7.71 10.82 -6.79
N ILE A 3 6.72 11.71 -6.60
CA ILE A 3 6.66 13.00 -7.31
C ILE A 3 7.77 13.97 -6.87
N LEU A 4 8.24 13.88 -5.62
CA LEU A 4 9.18 14.84 -5.03
C LEU A 4 10.63 14.38 -5.14
N THR A 5 10.89 13.08 -4.95
CA THR A 5 12.24 12.52 -4.83
C THR A 5 12.52 11.39 -5.81
N GLY A 6 11.52 10.98 -6.61
CA GLY A 6 11.61 9.81 -7.48
C GLY A 6 11.62 8.47 -6.74
N ALA A 7 11.66 8.47 -5.40
CA ALA A 7 11.75 7.26 -4.61
C ALA A 7 10.38 6.69 -4.21
N GLN A 8 10.32 5.37 -4.01
CA GLN A 8 9.12 4.68 -3.53
C GLN A 8 8.85 5.01 -2.06
N GLY A 9 7.63 5.44 -1.76
CA GLY A 9 7.20 5.71 -0.38
C GLY A 9 7.23 4.45 0.47
N GLY A 10 7.44 4.62 1.78
CA GLY A 10 7.47 3.55 2.76
C GLY A 10 7.39 4.11 4.17
N TRP A 11 7.12 3.24 5.14
CA TRP A 11 7.12 3.59 6.56
C TRP A 11 8.46 3.19 7.21
N PRO A 12 9.01 3.97 8.15
CA PRO A 12 8.59 5.34 8.48
C PRO A 12 8.84 6.30 7.31
N LEU A 13 7.98 7.32 7.17
CA LEU A 13 8.14 8.40 6.20
C LEU A 13 8.64 9.64 6.93
N SER A 14 9.75 10.19 6.47
CA SER A 14 10.27 11.49 6.91
C SER A 14 10.10 12.51 5.78
N MET A 15 9.42 13.62 6.06
CA MET A 15 9.18 14.69 5.10
C MET A 15 9.68 16.01 5.66
N PHE A 16 10.38 16.80 4.84
CA PHE A 16 10.88 18.12 5.19
C PHE A 16 10.12 19.17 4.37
N LEU A 17 9.57 20.15 5.07
CA LEU A 17 8.64 21.14 4.53
C LEU A 17 9.21 22.54 4.72
N ASP A 18 8.86 23.44 3.82
CA ASP A 18 9.09 24.87 4.01
C ASP A 18 8.14 25.45 5.08
N GLU A 19 8.29 26.74 5.37
CA GLU A 19 7.47 27.47 6.34
C GLU A 19 5.99 27.59 5.94
N ASN A 20 5.65 27.30 4.67
CA ASN A 20 4.28 27.28 4.16
C ASN A 20 3.65 25.88 4.23
N GLY A 21 4.39 24.88 4.74
CA GLY A 21 3.93 23.49 4.77
C GLY A 21 4.01 22.80 3.40
N ILE A 22 4.88 23.26 2.51
CA ILE A 22 5.12 22.64 1.21
C ILE A 22 6.32 21.70 1.31
N PRO A 23 6.15 20.39 1.03
CA PRO A 23 7.26 19.45 1.08
C PRO A 23 8.24 19.68 -0.07
N PHE A 24 9.53 19.76 0.23
CA PHE A 24 10.59 19.95 -0.79
C PHE A 24 11.59 18.79 -0.85
N THR A 25 11.66 17.96 0.19
CA THR A 25 12.45 16.72 0.17
C THR A 25 11.95 15.75 1.25
N GLY A 26 12.34 14.49 1.15
CA GLY A 26 11.98 13.46 2.11
C GLY A 26 12.61 12.12 1.80
N GLY A 27 12.31 11.15 2.63
CA GLY A 27 12.74 9.77 2.45
C GLY A 27 12.00 8.85 3.39
N THR A 28 12.32 7.57 3.32
CA THR A 28 11.74 6.57 4.22
C THR A 28 12.55 6.52 5.52
N TYR A 29 13.14 5.37 5.81
CA TYR A 29 13.93 5.17 7.01
C TYR A 29 15.35 5.74 6.85
N PHE A 30 15.71 6.66 7.76
CA PHE A 30 17.06 7.14 7.95
C PHE A 30 17.62 6.55 9.25
N PRO A 31 18.66 5.72 9.21
CA PRO A 31 19.24 5.15 10.42
C PRO A 31 19.90 6.25 11.28
N PRO A 32 20.05 6.04 12.61
CA PRO A 32 20.79 6.98 13.47
C PRO A 32 22.24 7.22 13.00
N ILE A 33 22.87 6.17 12.47
CA ILE A 33 24.25 6.17 11.93
C ILE A 33 24.19 5.59 10.51
N GLU A 34 25.02 6.12 9.61
CA GLU A 34 25.11 5.67 8.22
C GLU A 34 25.33 4.14 8.13
N SER A 35 24.46 3.46 7.39
CA SER A 35 24.47 1.99 7.30
C SER A 35 23.71 1.50 6.06
N HIS A 36 24.16 0.39 5.47
CA HIS A 36 23.57 -0.24 4.29
C HIS A 36 23.30 0.73 3.12
N GLY A 37 24.23 1.67 2.88
CA GLY A 37 24.10 2.68 1.82
C GLY A 37 23.07 3.77 2.10
N ARG A 38 22.55 3.86 3.34
CA ARG A 38 21.62 4.91 3.77
C ARG A 38 22.33 5.93 4.67
N PRO A 39 22.19 7.23 4.40
CA PRO A 39 22.81 8.27 5.22
C PRO A 39 22.23 8.27 6.63
N GLY A 40 23.08 8.57 7.62
CA GLY A 40 22.64 8.78 9.00
C GLY A 40 21.72 9.99 9.12
N PHE A 41 20.75 9.95 10.03
CA PHE A 41 19.73 11.00 10.14
C PHE A 41 20.32 12.38 10.44
N ASN A 42 21.37 12.48 11.25
CA ASN A 42 22.07 13.74 11.51
C ASN A 42 22.61 14.37 10.20
N ARG A 43 23.23 13.56 9.34
CA ARG A 43 23.77 14.01 8.04
C ARG A 43 22.64 14.45 7.10
N VAL A 44 21.49 13.79 7.16
CA VAL A 44 20.30 14.22 6.42
C VAL A 44 19.84 15.59 6.90
N LEU A 45 19.75 15.81 8.23
CA LEU A 45 19.32 17.10 8.81
C LEU A 45 20.28 18.23 8.46
N GLU A 46 21.59 18.02 8.55
CA GLU A 46 22.60 19.00 8.17
C GLU A 46 22.46 19.39 6.69
N ASN A 47 22.31 18.40 5.81
CA ASN A 47 22.15 18.63 4.39
C ASN A 47 20.84 19.37 4.08
N VAL A 48 19.73 18.99 4.71
CA VAL A 48 18.43 19.66 4.57
C VAL A 48 18.54 21.11 5.02
N SER A 49 19.16 21.38 6.17
CA SER A 49 19.36 22.73 6.70
C SER A 49 20.19 23.58 5.75
N LYS A 50 21.29 23.02 5.21
CA LYS A 50 22.14 23.71 4.24
C LYS A 50 21.39 24.03 2.95
N VAL A 51 20.76 23.03 2.33
CA VAL A 51 20.02 23.20 1.07
C VAL A 51 18.90 24.21 1.23
N TYR A 52 18.15 24.14 2.33
CA TYR A 52 17.09 25.10 2.62
C TYR A 52 17.65 26.52 2.77
N SER A 53 18.73 26.71 3.52
CA SER A 53 19.34 28.03 3.72
C SER A 53 19.88 28.63 2.41
N GLU A 54 20.56 27.81 1.58
CA GLU A 54 21.18 28.25 0.32
C GLU A 54 20.16 28.49 -0.80
N ASN A 55 19.02 27.79 -0.79
CA ASN A 55 18.05 27.81 -1.89
C ASN A 55 16.64 28.22 -1.43
N ARG A 56 16.52 28.89 -0.28
CA ARG A 56 15.24 29.19 0.37
C ARG A 56 14.22 29.81 -0.56
N GLU A 57 14.59 30.87 -1.28
CA GLU A 57 13.69 31.56 -2.20
C GLU A 57 13.19 30.65 -3.32
N LYS A 58 14.08 29.80 -3.88
CA LYS A 58 13.71 28.83 -4.91
C LYS A 58 12.78 27.74 -4.36
N ILE A 59 12.97 27.32 -3.12
CA ILE A 59 12.12 26.32 -2.46
C ILE A 59 10.71 26.90 -2.24
N ILE A 60 10.61 28.12 -1.70
CA ILE A 60 9.33 28.80 -1.47
C ILE A 60 8.60 29.04 -2.80
N PHE A 61 9.32 29.42 -3.86
CA PHE A 61 8.71 29.69 -5.16
C PHE A 61 8.11 28.45 -5.83
N GLN A 62 8.57 27.25 -5.47
CA GLN A 62 8.01 25.98 -5.99
C GLN A 62 6.60 25.68 -5.46
N LYS A 63 6.11 26.40 -4.43
CA LYS A 63 4.76 26.23 -3.87
C LYS A 63 3.67 26.16 -4.94
N SER A 64 3.62 27.12 -5.85
CA SER A 64 2.57 27.21 -6.87
C SER A 64 2.59 26.02 -7.83
N GLN A 65 3.78 25.52 -8.19
CA GLN A 65 3.96 24.37 -9.07
C GLN A 65 3.52 23.08 -8.36
N ILE A 66 3.93 22.89 -7.11
CA ILE A 66 3.58 21.72 -6.30
C ILE A 66 2.08 21.69 -6.01
N GLU A 67 1.47 22.81 -5.64
CA GLU A 67 0.01 22.92 -5.45
C GLU A 67 -0.76 22.60 -6.72
N LEU A 68 -0.27 23.04 -7.89
CA LEU A 68 -0.89 22.74 -9.18
C LEU A 68 -0.80 21.24 -9.49
N VAL A 69 0.37 20.61 -9.28
CA VAL A 69 0.53 19.15 -9.45
C VAL A 69 -0.42 18.39 -8.54
N PHE A 70 -0.51 18.74 -7.25
CA PHE A 70 -1.43 18.07 -6.33
C PHE A 70 -2.89 18.31 -6.69
N ARG A 71 -3.24 19.49 -7.19
CA ARG A 71 -4.60 19.79 -7.66
C ARG A 71 -4.98 18.94 -8.87
N GLU A 72 -4.08 18.81 -9.84
CA GLU A 72 -4.30 17.95 -11.02
C GLU A 72 -4.43 16.47 -10.63
N LEU A 73 -3.57 15.97 -9.74
CA LEU A 73 -3.66 14.60 -9.22
C LEU A 73 -4.94 14.35 -8.41
N SER A 74 -5.45 15.39 -7.75
CA SER A 74 -6.68 15.33 -6.97
C SER A 74 -7.93 15.59 -7.80
N LYS A 75 -7.80 15.87 -9.12
CA LYS A 75 -8.98 16.00 -9.99
C LYS A 75 -9.71 14.67 -10.04
N LYS A 76 -10.90 14.66 -9.45
CA LYS A 76 -11.84 13.54 -9.55
C LYS A 76 -12.49 13.62 -10.92
N THR A 77 -12.13 12.72 -11.83
CA THR A 77 -12.89 12.46 -13.05
C THR A 77 -14.08 11.57 -12.72
N SER A 78 -15.23 11.81 -13.36
CA SER A 78 -16.40 10.96 -13.18
C SER A 78 -16.14 9.59 -13.83
N VAL A 79 -16.10 8.54 -13.01
CA VAL A 79 -15.93 7.15 -13.46
C VAL A 79 -17.26 6.38 -13.49
N LEU A 80 -18.40 7.07 -13.33
CA LEU A 80 -19.72 6.48 -13.08
C LEU A 80 -20.24 5.52 -14.17
N LYS A 81 -19.63 5.51 -15.37
CA LYS A 81 -20.03 4.66 -16.50
C LYS A 81 -18.89 3.81 -17.06
N GLN A 82 -17.75 3.77 -16.38
CA GLN A 82 -16.64 2.93 -16.84
C GLN A 82 -16.97 1.47 -16.58
N ASP A 83 -16.80 0.62 -17.59
CA ASP A 83 -16.82 -0.81 -17.37
C ASP A 83 -15.53 -1.23 -16.65
N LEU A 84 -15.68 -1.68 -15.41
CA LEU A 84 -14.55 -2.07 -14.56
C LEU A 84 -14.27 -3.57 -14.65
N GLU A 85 -15.13 -4.37 -15.28
CA GLU A 85 -14.95 -5.83 -15.38
C GLU A 85 -13.61 -6.22 -16.04
N PRO A 86 -13.19 -5.61 -17.17
CA PRO A 86 -11.92 -5.95 -17.82
C PRO A 86 -10.69 -5.71 -16.92
N PHE A 87 -10.76 -4.73 -16.02
CA PHE A 87 -9.69 -4.45 -15.07
C PHE A 87 -9.63 -5.51 -13.97
N VAL A 88 -10.79 -5.95 -13.48
CA VAL A 88 -10.88 -7.05 -12.51
C VAL A 88 -10.40 -8.36 -13.13
N GLU A 89 -10.76 -8.64 -14.39
CA GLU A 89 -10.23 -9.79 -15.13
C GLU A 89 -8.70 -9.74 -15.25
N ARG A 90 -8.15 -8.56 -15.57
CA ARG A 90 -6.70 -8.38 -15.61
C ARG A 90 -6.05 -8.61 -14.25
N ILE A 91 -6.67 -8.18 -13.14
CA ILE A 91 -6.19 -8.44 -11.78
C ILE A 91 -6.05 -9.94 -11.52
N LEU A 92 -7.03 -10.76 -11.96
CA LEU A 92 -6.98 -12.22 -11.78
C LEU A 92 -5.69 -12.85 -12.33
N THR A 93 -5.11 -12.29 -13.41
CA THR A 93 -3.87 -12.81 -14.01
C THR A 93 -2.63 -12.67 -13.12
N TYR A 94 -2.66 -11.76 -12.15
CA TYR A 94 -1.58 -11.52 -11.19
C TYR A 94 -1.74 -12.35 -9.90
N LEU A 95 -2.87 -13.04 -9.73
CA LEU A 95 -3.14 -13.83 -8.55
C LEU A 95 -2.34 -15.14 -8.55
N ASP A 96 -2.02 -15.60 -7.36
CA ASP A 96 -1.43 -16.90 -7.11
C ASP A 96 -2.54 -17.96 -7.11
N ASN A 97 -2.51 -18.85 -8.12
CA ASN A 97 -3.52 -19.90 -8.28
C ASN A 97 -3.42 -21.01 -7.21
N GLU A 98 -2.24 -21.17 -6.60
CA GLU A 98 -1.98 -22.20 -5.59
C GLU A 98 -2.34 -21.70 -4.20
N ASN A 99 -1.75 -20.57 -3.79
CA ASN A 99 -1.89 -20.05 -2.43
C ASN A 99 -2.98 -18.97 -2.28
N GLY A 100 -3.59 -18.48 -3.35
CA GLY A 100 -4.48 -17.31 -3.31
C GLY A 100 -3.71 -16.00 -3.03
N GLY A 101 -4.40 -14.87 -3.14
CA GLY A 101 -3.75 -13.54 -3.07
C GLY A 101 -2.87 -13.25 -4.28
N PHE A 102 -2.01 -12.23 -4.16
CA PHE A 102 -1.03 -11.91 -5.20
C PHE A 102 0.24 -12.76 -5.08
N LYS A 103 0.94 -12.96 -6.21
CA LYS A 103 2.21 -13.69 -6.25
C LYS A 103 3.32 -12.95 -5.51
N GLY A 104 4.25 -13.71 -4.94
CA GLY A 104 5.48 -13.21 -4.32
C GLY A 104 5.37 -12.97 -2.82
N ALA A 105 6.46 -12.45 -2.27
CA ALA A 105 6.66 -12.16 -0.85
C ALA A 105 7.31 -10.78 -0.67
N PRO A 106 7.00 -10.02 0.40
CA PRO A 106 5.98 -10.30 1.42
C PRO A 106 4.57 -10.26 0.83
N LYS A 107 3.67 -11.08 1.39
CA LYS A 107 2.33 -11.30 0.85
C LYS A 107 1.25 -10.65 1.71
N PHE A 108 0.51 -9.71 1.10
CA PHE A 108 -0.57 -8.96 1.74
C PHE A 108 -1.94 -9.50 1.27
N PRO A 109 -2.92 -9.68 2.17
CA PRO A 109 -4.26 -10.15 1.79
C PRO A 109 -5.00 -9.24 0.82
N GLN A 110 -4.87 -7.91 1.00
CA GLN A 110 -5.53 -6.88 0.18
C GLN A 110 -7.04 -7.12 -0.02
N PHE A 111 -7.78 -7.39 1.07
CA PHE A 111 -9.19 -7.79 1.04
C PHE A 111 -10.10 -6.87 0.23
N TYR A 112 -9.83 -5.57 0.18
CA TYR A 112 -10.60 -4.61 -0.62
C TYR A 112 -10.61 -4.95 -2.13
N ILE A 113 -9.52 -5.56 -2.64
CA ILE A 113 -9.47 -6.06 -4.03
C ILE A 113 -10.37 -7.28 -4.17
N PHE A 114 -10.37 -8.17 -3.18
CA PHE A 114 -11.18 -9.40 -3.20
C PHE A 114 -12.67 -9.14 -2.95
N GLU A 115 -13.03 -8.12 -2.17
CA GLU A 115 -14.40 -7.60 -2.10
C GLU A 115 -14.86 -7.09 -3.47
N THR A 116 -13.99 -6.39 -4.21
CA THR A 116 -14.29 -5.94 -5.58
C THR A 116 -14.47 -7.13 -6.52
N ILE A 117 -13.60 -8.14 -6.44
CA ILE A 117 -13.72 -9.40 -7.22
C ILE A 117 -15.05 -10.09 -6.88
N PHE A 118 -15.38 -10.21 -5.59
CA PHE A 118 -16.63 -10.82 -5.14
C PHE A 118 -17.87 -10.05 -5.61
N TYR A 119 -17.83 -8.71 -5.60
CA TYR A 119 -18.90 -7.88 -6.16
C TYR A 119 -19.19 -8.23 -7.63
N PHE A 120 -18.16 -8.47 -8.45
CA PHE A 120 -18.37 -8.90 -9.84
C PHE A 120 -18.99 -10.30 -9.94
N TYR A 121 -18.62 -11.24 -9.06
CA TYR A 121 -19.36 -12.49 -8.94
C TYR A 121 -20.84 -12.26 -8.62
N CYS A 122 -21.16 -11.39 -7.65
CA CYS A 122 -22.56 -11.08 -7.32
C CYS A 122 -23.32 -10.50 -8.51
N LYS A 123 -22.66 -9.64 -9.30
CA LYS A 123 -23.23 -8.94 -10.45
C LYS A 123 -23.53 -9.85 -11.65
N ASN A 124 -22.59 -10.74 -12.03
CA ASN A 124 -22.69 -11.51 -13.27
C ASN A 124 -22.66 -13.03 -13.10
N LYS A 125 -22.51 -13.52 -11.85
CA LYS A 125 -22.47 -14.94 -11.48
C LYS A 125 -21.34 -15.75 -12.15
N ASN A 126 -20.31 -15.10 -12.68
CA ASN A 126 -19.17 -15.78 -13.25
C ASN A 126 -18.28 -16.39 -12.15
N ARG A 127 -18.23 -17.72 -12.08
CA ARG A 127 -17.57 -18.45 -10.99
C ARG A 127 -16.06 -18.19 -10.86
N LYS A 128 -15.39 -17.72 -11.92
CA LYS A 128 -13.94 -17.41 -11.84
C LYS A 128 -13.61 -16.39 -10.74
N PHE A 129 -14.52 -15.43 -10.52
CA PHE A 129 -14.36 -14.41 -9.48
C PHE A 129 -14.55 -15.03 -8.08
N LEU A 130 -15.57 -15.89 -7.92
CA LEU A 130 -15.80 -16.60 -6.66
C LEU A 130 -14.62 -17.50 -6.28
N THR A 131 -14.11 -18.28 -7.24
CA THR A 131 -12.97 -19.20 -7.02
C THR A 131 -11.74 -18.45 -6.51
N ALA A 132 -11.46 -17.25 -7.02
CA ALA A 132 -10.33 -16.44 -6.55
C ALA A 132 -10.49 -16.01 -5.09
N VAL A 133 -11.71 -15.62 -4.69
CA VAL A 133 -12.04 -15.21 -3.31
C VAL A 133 -11.98 -16.39 -2.35
N GLU A 134 -12.61 -17.51 -2.70
CA GLU A 134 -12.58 -18.75 -1.91
C GLU A 134 -11.13 -19.21 -1.68
N LYS A 135 -10.30 -19.19 -2.74
CA LYS A 135 -8.89 -19.60 -2.63
C LYS A 135 -8.12 -18.73 -1.63
N LEU A 136 -8.32 -17.41 -1.64
CA LEU A 136 -7.72 -16.51 -0.66
C LEU A 136 -8.19 -16.88 0.75
N LEU A 137 -9.51 -16.92 0.97
CA LEU A 137 -10.09 -17.11 2.30
C LEU A 137 -9.70 -18.45 2.91
N ILE A 138 -9.72 -19.53 2.13
CA ILE A 138 -9.28 -20.85 2.57
C ILE A 138 -7.82 -20.80 3.03
N ASN A 139 -6.92 -20.23 2.20
CA ASN A 139 -5.49 -20.22 2.51
C ASN A 139 -5.15 -19.31 3.70
N ILE A 140 -5.76 -18.14 3.80
CA ILE A 140 -5.51 -17.23 4.93
C ILE A 140 -6.04 -17.84 6.23
N SER A 141 -7.23 -18.43 6.21
CA SER A 141 -7.88 -18.97 7.42
C SER A 141 -7.27 -20.30 7.91
N SER A 142 -6.45 -20.98 7.09
CA SER A 142 -5.88 -22.30 7.41
C SER A 142 -4.36 -22.31 7.61
N LYS A 143 -3.70 -21.15 7.54
CA LYS A 143 -2.24 -21.04 7.60
C LYS A 143 -1.78 -20.07 8.68
N GLY A 144 -0.47 -19.89 8.83
CA GLY A 144 0.12 -19.17 9.95
C GLY A 144 -0.11 -17.66 9.97
N ILE A 145 -0.61 -17.06 8.88
CA ILE A 145 -1.09 -15.68 8.91
C ILE A 145 -2.32 -15.50 9.82
N TYR A 146 -3.14 -16.54 9.99
CA TYR A 146 -4.24 -16.56 10.95
C TYR A 146 -3.72 -16.96 12.33
N ASP A 147 -4.11 -16.22 13.35
CA ASP A 147 -3.82 -16.56 14.73
C ASP A 147 -4.80 -17.63 15.20
N HIS A 148 -4.34 -18.87 15.26
CA HIS A 148 -5.15 -20.03 15.67
C HIS A 148 -5.45 -20.07 17.18
N LEU A 149 -4.83 -19.20 18.00
CA LEU A 149 -5.05 -19.15 19.44
C LEU A 149 -6.06 -18.07 19.83
N GLU A 150 -5.85 -16.84 19.36
CA GLU A 150 -6.68 -15.69 19.73
C GLU A 150 -7.60 -15.21 18.60
N GLY A 151 -7.47 -15.79 17.41
CA GLY A 151 -8.22 -15.38 16.23
C GLY A 151 -7.69 -14.10 15.59
N GLY A 152 -8.27 -13.80 14.43
CA GLY A 152 -7.84 -12.71 13.58
C GLY A 152 -6.58 -13.04 12.79
N ILE A 153 -6.19 -12.10 11.95
CA ILE A 153 -5.09 -12.25 11.00
C ILE A 153 -4.00 -11.21 11.25
N ALA A 154 -2.76 -11.62 11.05
CA ALA A 154 -1.64 -10.73 10.89
C ALA A 154 -1.76 -9.92 9.60
N ARG A 155 -1.11 -8.76 9.57
CA ARG A 155 -1.19 -7.80 8.46
C ARG A 155 -0.69 -8.37 7.13
N TYR A 156 0.38 -9.16 7.18
CA TYR A 156 0.97 -9.81 6.00
C TYR A 156 1.81 -11.02 6.43
N ALA A 157 2.09 -11.90 5.47
CA ALA A 157 3.05 -12.98 5.63
C ALA A 157 4.39 -12.59 4.97
N ILE A 158 5.50 -12.94 5.60
CA ILE A 158 6.83 -12.66 5.02
C ILE A 158 7.19 -13.64 3.89
N ASP A 159 6.51 -14.77 3.80
CA ASP A 159 6.61 -15.75 2.72
C ASP A 159 5.40 -15.67 1.76
N ASP A 160 5.48 -16.40 0.66
CA ASP A 160 4.47 -16.43 -0.40
C ASP A 160 3.34 -17.44 -0.16
N LYS A 161 3.44 -18.27 0.87
CA LYS A 161 2.50 -19.35 1.20
C LYS A 161 1.56 -19.01 2.35
N TRP A 162 1.71 -17.85 3.01
CA TRP A 162 0.95 -17.43 4.20
C TRP A 162 1.34 -18.12 5.51
N ILE A 163 2.56 -18.65 5.62
CA ILE A 163 2.98 -19.49 6.75
C ILE A 163 3.57 -18.67 7.89
N VAL A 164 4.41 -17.69 7.59
CA VAL A 164 5.18 -16.93 8.57
C VAL A 164 4.59 -15.52 8.67
N PRO A 165 3.80 -15.22 9.72
CA PRO A 165 3.19 -13.91 9.88
C PRO A 165 4.22 -12.84 10.24
N HIS A 166 3.99 -11.62 9.76
CA HIS A 166 4.47 -10.45 10.46
C HIS A 166 3.50 -10.15 11.59
N PHE A 167 3.85 -10.48 12.83
CA PHE A 167 2.99 -10.55 14.03
C PHE A 167 2.24 -9.26 14.46
N GLU A 168 2.19 -8.23 13.61
CA GLU A 168 1.30 -7.08 13.75
C GLU A 168 -0.12 -7.43 13.27
N LYS A 169 -1.14 -7.25 14.12
CA LYS A 169 -2.55 -7.30 13.74
C LYS A 169 -3.12 -5.88 13.66
N MET A 170 -3.77 -5.58 12.55
CA MET A 170 -4.42 -4.28 12.34
C MET A 170 -5.94 -4.44 12.33
N LEU A 171 -6.64 -3.54 13.03
CA LEU A 171 -8.10 -3.58 13.13
C LEU A 171 -8.76 -3.50 11.75
N TYR A 172 -8.29 -2.61 10.87
CA TYR A 172 -8.90 -2.43 9.55
C TYR A 172 -8.73 -3.68 8.66
N ASP A 173 -7.59 -4.38 8.74
CA ASP A 173 -7.36 -5.63 7.99
C ASP A 173 -8.32 -6.72 8.47
N ASN A 174 -8.52 -6.84 9.79
CA ASN A 174 -9.43 -7.81 10.39
C ASN A 174 -10.90 -7.51 10.10
N ILE A 175 -11.30 -6.23 10.08
CA ILE A 175 -12.67 -5.83 9.68
C ILE A 175 -12.95 -6.26 8.23
N LEU A 176 -12.03 -5.97 7.30
CA LEU A 176 -12.22 -6.36 5.91
C LEU A 176 -12.24 -7.88 5.72
N TYR A 177 -11.42 -8.62 6.47
CA TYR A 177 -11.44 -10.07 6.48
C TYR A 177 -12.79 -10.63 6.93
N VAL A 178 -13.32 -10.17 8.06
CA VAL A 178 -14.62 -10.60 8.58
C VAL A 178 -15.76 -10.21 7.65
N ASN A 179 -15.73 -8.99 7.09
CA ASN A 179 -16.74 -8.53 6.14
C ASN A 179 -16.82 -9.42 4.90
N LEU A 180 -15.66 -9.80 4.34
CA LEU A 180 -15.58 -10.67 3.18
C LEU A 180 -15.99 -12.11 3.51
N LEU A 181 -15.60 -12.63 4.68
CA LEU A 181 -16.03 -13.95 5.16
C LEU A 181 -17.54 -14.05 5.32
N ASN A 182 -18.19 -13.03 5.89
CA ASN A 182 -19.63 -13.00 6.12
C ASN A 182 -20.49 -12.94 4.85
N GLN A 183 -19.87 -12.90 3.65
CA GLN A 183 -20.58 -13.00 2.38
C GLN A 183 -20.88 -14.45 1.97
N PHE A 184 -20.37 -15.44 2.71
CA PHE A 184 -20.54 -16.87 2.51
C PHE A 184 -21.34 -17.49 3.66
#